data_AF-A0A099GMC5-F1
#
_entry.id   AF-A0A099GMC5-F1
#
_cell.length_a   1.000
_cell.length_b   1.000
_cell.length_c   1.000
_cell.angle_alpha   90.00
_cell.angle_beta   90.00
_cell.angle_gamma   90.00
#
_symmetry.space_group_name_H-M   'P 1'
#
loop_
_entity.id
_entity.type
_entity.pdbx_description
1 polymer ?
#
loop_
_entity_poly.entity_id
_entity_poly.type
_entity_poly.pdbx_seq_one_letter_code
_entity_poly.pdbx_strand_id
1 'polypeptide(L)' 'MASSAQIAHDLRMQASALEGRHLQGMMLTGLCRSLRRGADEIERLGAELTWLRGFADEVLAAEAAALEDAA' A
#
# COMPACT_ATOMS: atom_id res chain seq x y z
N MET A 1 -14.79 7.00 3.23
CA MET A 1 -13.36 7.19 2.89
C MET A 1 -12.95 6.04 1.99
N ALA A 2 -12.19 6.29 0.92
CA ALA A 2 -11.69 5.22 0.06
C ALA A 2 -10.61 4.40 0.79
N SER A 3 -10.58 3.08 0.58
CA SER A 3 -9.50 2.24 1.10
C SER A 3 -8.19 2.50 0.35
N SER A 4 -7.05 2.20 0.98
CA SER A 4 -5.74 2.28 0.33
C SER A 4 -5.68 1.43 -0.95
N ALA A 5 -6.26 0.23 -0.93
CA ALA A 5 -6.37 -0.64 -2.11
C ALA A 5 -7.18 0.02 -3.24
N GLN A 6 -8.26 0.72 -2.91
CA GLN A 6 -9.07 1.43 -3.89
C GLN A 6 -8.31 2.62 -4.50
N ILE A 7 -7.56 3.37 -3.69
CA ILE A 7 -6.68 4.45 -4.18
C ILE A 7 -5.61 3.90 -5.12
N ALA A 8 -4.93 2.80 -4.76
CA ALA A 8 -3.92 2.18 -5.61
C ALA A 8 -4.51 1.71 -6.95
N HIS A 9 -5.70 1.10 -6.93
CA HIS A 9 -6.43 0.72 -8.12
C HIS A 9 -6.75 1.93 -9.01
N ASP A 10 -7.29 3.00 -8.44
CA ASP A 10 -7.66 4.22 -9.17
C ASP A 10 -6.44 4.87 -9.83
N LEU A 11 -5.28 4.91 -9.16
CA LEU A 11 -4.03 5.43 -9.73
C LEU A 11 -3.59 4.64 -10.97
N ARG A 12 -3.71 3.30 -10.94
CA ARG A 12 -3.38 2.45 -12.09
C ARG A 12 -4.35 2.64 -13.25
N MET A 13 -5.64 2.79 -12.94
CA MET A 13 -6.67 3.08 -13.95
C MET A 13 -6.43 4.44 -14.60
N GLN A 14 -6.07 5.47 -13.84
CA GLN A 14 -5.71 6.79 -14.35
C GLN A 14 -4.46 6.73 -15.25
N ALA A 15 -3.41 6.01 -14.84
CA ALA A 15 -2.21 5.84 -15.67
C ALA A 15 -2.55 5.16 -17.01
N SER A 16 -3.36 4.10 -16.98
CA SER A 16 -3.78 3.35 -18.18
C SER A 16 -4.65 4.21 -19.11
N ALA A 17 -5.58 4.99 -18.53
CA ALA A 17 -6.43 5.90 -19.29
C ALA A 17 -5.62 7.03 -19.96
N LEU A 18 -4.57 7.54 -19.31
CA LEU A 18 -3.68 8.56 -19.86
C LEU A 18 -2.81 8.01 -21.00
N GLU A 19 -2.29 6.80 -20.86
CA GLU A 19 -1.53 6.11 -21.92
C GLU A 19 -2.40 5.83 -23.16
N GLY A 20 -3.65 5.39 -22.96
CA GLY A 20 -4.58 5.09 -24.06
C GLY A 20 -4.98 6.31 -24.90
N ARG A 21 -4.87 7.53 -24.35
CA ARG A 21 -5.29 8.78 -25.00
C ARG A 21 -4.31 9.33 -26.04
N HIS A 22 -3.24 8.61 -26.41
CA HIS A 22 -2.30 8.98 -27.50
C HIS A 22 -1.70 10.40 -27.36
N LEU A 23 -1.56 10.91 -26.14
CA LEU A 23 -0.94 12.20 -25.91
C LEU A 23 0.59 12.02 -25.84
N GLN A 24 1.26 12.24 -26.97
CA GLN A 24 2.72 12.15 -27.08
C GLN A 24 3.38 13.34 -26.38
N GLY A 25 3.94 13.10 -25.19
CA GLY A 25 4.77 14.08 -24.49
C GLY A 25 5.52 13.46 -23.31
N MET A 26 6.83 13.74 -23.18
CA MET A 26 7.69 13.18 -22.13
C MET A 26 7.14 13.41 -20.71
N MET A 27 6.45 14.53 -20.49
CA MET A 27 5.82 14.88 -19.20
C MET A 27 4.70 13.90 -18.82
N LEU A 28 3.89 13.44 -19.79
CA LEU A 28 2.81 12.49 -19.54
C LEU A 28 3.33 11.08 -19.25
N THR A 29 4.40 10.66 -19.93
CA THR A 29 5.09 9.40 -19.60
C THR A 29 5.67 9.45 -18.17
N GLY A 30 6.21 10.61 -17.76
CA GLY A 30 6.64 10.84 -16.38
C GLY A 30 5.50 10.69 -15.37
N LEU A 31 4.36 11.31 -15.65
CA LEU A 31 3.16 11.23 -14.81
C LEU A 31 2.65 9.79 -14.67
N CYS A 32 2.49 9.05 -15.77
CA CYS A 32 1.99 7.67 -15.71
C CYS A 32 2.91 6.76 -14.89
N ARG A 33 4.24 6.92 -15.00
CA ARG A 33 5.20 6.21 -14.15
C ARG A 33 5.07 6.60 -12.68
N SER A 34 4.86 7.88 -12.39
CA SER A 34 4.66 8.35 -11.03
C SER A 34 3.38 7.80 -10.40
N LEU A 35 2.29 7.75 -11.16
CA LEU A 35 1.01 7.16 -10.70
C LEU A 35 1.15 5.68 -10.37
N ARG A 36 1.78 4.90 -11.27
CA ARG A 36 2.06 3.47 -11.05
C ARG A 36 2.93 3.26 -9.81
N ARG A 37 4.04 4.01 -9.69
CA ARG A 37 4.92 3.96 -8.51
C ARG A 37 4.18 4.31 -7.22
N GLY A 38 3.30 5.30 -7.25
CA GLY A 38 2.47 5.67 -6.11
C GLY A 38 1.52 4.54 -5.68
N ALA A 39 0.92 3.83 -6.65
CA ALA A 39 0.09 2.66 -6.35
C ALA A 39 0.91 1.53 -5.70
N ASP A 40 2.09 1.23 -6.26
CA ASP A 40 2.96 0.18 -5.74
C ASP A 40 3.47 0.50 -4.32
N GLU A 41 3.78 1.78 -4.05
CA GLU A 41 4.19 2.24 -2.72
C GLU A 41 3.07 2.11 -1.69
N ILE A 42 1.82 2.42 -2.07
CA ILE A 42 0.65 2.23 -1.19
C ILE A 42 0.49 0.75 -0.80
N GLU A 43 0.65 -0.16 -1.75
CA GLU A 43 0.56 -1.60 -1.48
C GLU A 43 1.72 -2.10 -0.62
N ARG A 44 2.94 -1.61 -0.87
CA ARG A 44 4.12 -1.91 -0.03
C ARG A 44 3.88 -1.49 1.41
N LEU A 45 3.44 -0.25 1.63
CA LEU A 45 3.14 0.27 2.97
C LEU A 45 1.98 -0.49 3.63
N GLY A 46 0.97 -0.89 2.84
CA GLY A 46 -0.11 -1.76 3.32
C GLY A 46 0.42 -3.09 3.85
N ALA A 47 1.30 -3.76 3.11
CA ALA A 47 1.92 -5.01 3.53
C ALA A 47 2.80 -4.84 4.78
N GLU A 48 3.57 -3.76 4.86
CA GLU A 48 4.38 -3.44 6.04
C GLU A 48 3.53 -3.20 7.29
N LEU A 49 2.42 -2.49 7.16
CA LEU A 49 1.48 -2.29 8.26
C LEU A 49 0.83 -3.60 8.71
N THR A 50 0.46 -4.47 7.77
CA THR A 50 -0.06 -5.81 8.10
C THR A 50 0.97 -6.64 8.86
N TRP A 51 2.23 -6.62 8.41
CA TRP A 51 3.32 -7.34 9.08
C TRP A 51 3.58 -6.78 10.49
N LEU A 52 3.68 -5.45 10.63
CA LEU A 52 3.86 -4.80 11.93
C LEU A 52 2.71 -5.10 12.89
N ARG A 53 1.49 -5.18 12.37
CA ARG A 53 0.32 -5.54 13.18
C ARG A 53 0.43 -6.97 13.70
N GLY A 54 0.78 -7.93 12.84
CA GLY A 54 0.99 -9.32 13.25
C GLY A 54 2.11 -9.45 14.28
N PHE A 55 3.23 -8.76 14.08
CA PHE A 55 4.33 -8.72 15.04
C PHE A 55 3.87 -8.18 16.40
N ALA A 56 3.12 -7.08 16.43
CA ALA A 56 2.61 -6.50 17.68
C ALA A 56 1.64 -7.45 18.40
N ASP A 57 0.75 -8.12 17.65
CA ASP A 57 -0.20 -9.09 18.21
C ASP A 57 0.55 -10.29 18.83
N GLU A 58 1.63 -10.78 18.20
CA GLU A 58 2.49 -11.85 18.75
C GLU A 58 3.22 -11.44 20.04
N VAL A 59 3.80 -10.24 20.07
CA VAL A 59 4.50 -9.72 21.26
C VAL A 59 3.54 -9.59 22.43
N LEU A 60 2.36 -9.00 22.21
CA LEU A 60 1.34 -8.84 23.25
C LEU A 60 0.84 -10.19 23.78
N ALA A 61 0.68 -11.18 22.91
CA ALA A 61 0.30 -12.53 23.31
C ALA A 61 1.38 -13.20 24.18
N ALA A 62 2.66 -13.02 23.84
CA ALA A 62 3.77 -13.56 24.61
C ALA A 62 3.89 -12.88 25.99
N GLU A 63 3.71 -11.55 26.06
CA GLU A 63 3.70 -10.81 27.32
C GLU A 63 2.54 -11.25 28.23
N ALA A 64 1.35 -11.46 27.66
CA ALA A 64 0.20 -11.93 28.42
C ALA A 64 0.43 -13.33 29.01
N ALA A 65 0.98 -14.27 28.22
CA ALA A 65 1.29 -15.62 28.69
C ALA A 65 2.34 -15.61 29.83
N ALA A 66 3.38 -14.77 29.71
CA ALA A 66 4.40 -14.64 30.75
C ALA A 66 3.85 -14.07 32.07
N LEU A 67 2.82 -13.23 32.02
CA LEU A 67 2.14 -12.72 33.21
C LEU A 67 1.26 -13.78 33.88
N GLU A 68 0.60 -14.63 33.10
CA GLU A 68 -0.20 -15.75 33.62
C GLU A 68 0.68 -16.81 34.32
N ASP A 69 1.85 -17.12 33.76
CA ASP A 69 2.80 -18.08 34.35
C ASP A 69 3.44 -17.57 35.66
N ALA A 70 3.42 -16.26 35.90
CA ALA A 70 4.01 -15.62 37.08
C ALA A 70 3.03 -15.37 38.24
N ALA A 71 1.73 -15.61 38.03
CA ALA A 71 0.64 -15.36 38.99
C ALA A 71 0.20 -16.64 39.73
#